data_AF-A0A0D6DQW7-F1
#
_entry.id   AF-A0A0D6DQW7-F1
#
_cell.length_a   1.000
_cell.length_b   1.000
_cell.length_c   1.000
_cell.angle_alpha   90.00
_cell.angle_beta   90.00
_cell.angle_gamma   90.00
#
_symmetry.space_group_name_H-M   'P 1'
#
loop_
_entity.id
_entity.type
_entity.pdbx_description
1 polymer ?
#
loop_
_entity_poly.entity_id
_entity_poly.type
_entity_poly.pdbx_seq_one_letter_code
_entity_poly.pdbx_strand_id
1 'polypeptide(L)'
;MKAVTFQGKKKMKMKKVPDPKIIEPTDAIIKITASGICGSDLHLYHQGDMFMDKDFVIGHEPMGIVEEVGKDVKKLKKVIV
;
A
#
# COMPACT_ATOMS: atom_id res chain seq x y z
N MET A 1 -1.58 3.12 -10.48
CA MET A 1 -0.18 3.03 -10.01
C MET A 1 0.41 1.62 -10.18
N LYS A 2 1.71 1.42 -9.95
CA LYS A 2 2.34 0.08 -9.86
C LYS A 2 2.34 -0.40 -8.40
N ALA A 3 2.07 -1.69 -8.17
CA ALA A 3 2.09 -2.29 -6.84
C ALA A 3 2.58 -3.75 -6.90
N VAL A 4 3.17 -4.25 -5.81
CA VAL A 4 3.49 -5.67 -5.65
C VAL A 4 2.23 -6.39 -5.17
N THR A 5 1.83 -7.43 -5.88
CA THR A 5 0.61 -8.20 -5.61
C THR A 5 0.90 -9.67 -5.36
N PHE A 6 0.15 -10.26 -4.44
CA PHE A 6 0.17 -11.69 -4.15
C PHE A 6 -0.48 -12.50 -5.27
N GLN A 7 0.18 -13.53 -5.78
CA GLN A 7 -0.31 -14.41 -6.86
C GLN A 7 -0.29 -15.90 -6.45
N GLY A 8 -0.18 -16.17 -5.15
CA GLY A 8 0.01 -17.48 -4.57
C GLY A 8 1.39 -17.67 -3.93
N LYS A 9 1.58 -18.81 -3.28
CA LYS A 9 2.83 -19.17 -2.60
C LYS A 9 4.03 -19.01 -3.54
N LYS A 10 5.05 -18.30 -3.05
CA LYS A 10 6.30 -17.94 -3.74
C LYS A 10 6.10 -17.22 -5.07
N LYS A 11 4.94 -16.57 -5.27
CA LYS A 11 4.58 -15.88 -6.50
C LYS A 11 4.07 -14.48 -6.16
N MET A 12 4.98 -13.52 -6.22
CA MET A 12 4.66 -12.09 -6.16
C MET A 12 4.87 -11.49 -7.55
N LYS A 13 4.03 -10.54 -7.95
CA LYS A 13 4.19 -9.83 -9.23
C LYS A 13 3.97 -8.34 -9.05
N MET A 14 4.72 -7.54 -9.78
CA MET A 14 4.38 -6.15 -9.95
C MET A 14 3.26 -6.03 -10.99
N LYS A 15 2.13 -5.43 -10.61
CA LYS A 15 1.00 -5.17 -11.51
C LYS A 15 0.67 -3.69 -11.53
N LYS A 16 -0.03 -3.25 -12.59
CA LYS A 16 -0.76 -1.97 -12.56
C LYS A 16 -2.08 -2.19 -11.82
N VAL A 17 -2.36 -1.31 -10.87
CA VAL A 17 -3.62 -1.23 -10.12
C VAL A 17 -4.19 0.19 -10.23
N PRO A 18 -5.50 0.41 -10.00
CA PRO A 18 -6.06 1.75 -9.94
C PRO A 18 -5.32 2.63 -8.95
N ASP A 19 -5.27 3.94 -9.21
CA ASP A 19 -4.78 4.89 -8.23
C ASP A 19 -5.75 4.97 -7.03
N PRO A 20 -5.24 5.13 -5.81
CA PRO A 20 -6.09 5.29 -4.63
C PRO A 20 -6.92 6.57 -4.74
N LYS A 21 -8.04 6.59 -4.03
CA LYS A 21 -8.91 7.75 -3.89
C LYS A 21 -9.25 7.93 -2.43
N ILE A 22 -9.51 9.16 -2.00
CA ILE A 22 -10.13 9.43 -0.70
C ILE A 22 -11.52 8.78 -0.71
N ILE A 23 -11.78 7.89 0.23
CA ILE A 23 -13.09 7.22 0.40
C ILE A 23 -13.79 7.88 1.58
N GLU A 24 -13.10 7.97 2.71
CA GLU A 24 -13.60 8.61 3.93
C GLU A 24 -13.01 10.01 4.11
N PRO A 25 -13.75 10.95 4.72
CA PRO A 25 -13.26 12.32 4.99
C PRO A 25 -11.96 12.40 5.80
N THR A 26 -11.59 11.31 6.48
CA THR A 26 -10.42 11.19 7.34
C THR A 26 -9.20 10.57 6.66
N ASP A 27 -9.32 10.13 5.40
CA ASP A 27 -8.24 9.44 4.68
C ASP A 27 -7.09 10.39 4.29
N ALA A 28 -5.94 9.79 3.97
CA ALA A 28 -4.83 10.45 3.33
C ALA A 28 -4.24 9.56 2.23
N ILE A 29 -3.85 10.16 1.10
CA ILE A 29 -3.09 9.50 0.05
C ILE A 29 -1.62 9.90 0.20
N ILE A 30 -0.77 8.88 0.27
CA ILE A 30 0.67 9.04 0.42
C ILE A 30 1.38 8.58 -0.85
N LYS A 31 2.17 9.46 -1.44
CA LYS A 31 3.12 9.10 -2.49
C LYS A 31 4.31 8.40 -1.85
N ILE A 32 4.37 7.08 -2.04
CA ILE A 32 5.43 6.24 -1.47
C ILE A 32 6.78 6.59 -2.12
N THR A 33 7.77 6.93 -1.29
CA THR A 33 9.16 7.21 -1.73
C THR A 33 10.08 6.05 -1.40
N ALA A 34 9.81 5.32 -0.32
CA ALA A 34 10.52 4.12 0.10
C ALA A 34 9.55 3.17 0.82
N SER A 35 9.84 1.87 0.77
CA SER A 35 9.13 0.89 1.60
C SER A 35 10.06 -0.26 1.96
N GLY A 36 10.03 -0.69 3.22
CA GLY A 36 10.75 -1.85 3.72
C GLY A 36 10.13 -3.18 3.28
N ILE A 37 10.93 -4.25 3.42
CA ILE A 37 10.45 -5.63 3.40
C ILE A 37 10.64 -6.17 4.81
N CYS A 38 9.55 -6.59 5.43
CA CYS A 38 9.57 -7.11 6.78
C CYS A 38 9.85 -8.62 6.77
N GLY A 39 10.43 -9.15 7.85
CA GLY A 39 10.52 -10.60 8.05
C GLY A 39 9.15 -11.28 8.04
N SER A 40 8.09 -10.59 8.47
CA SER A 40 6.71 -11.10 8.47
C SER A 40 6.16 -11.34 7.06
N ASP A 41 6.65 -10.62 6.05
CA ASP A 41 6.26 -10.82 4.65
C ASP A 41 6.65 -12.22 4.14
N LEU A 42 7.61 -12.89 4.79
CA LEU A 42 7.97 -14.28 4.48
C LEU A 42 6.85 -15.27 4.82
N HIS A 43 6.01 -15.00 5.81
CA HIS A 43 4.82 -15.82 6.07
C HIS A 43 3.87 -15.75 4.88
N LEU A 44 3.63 -14.54 4.35
CA LEU A 44 2.83 -14.30 3.15
C LEU A 44 3.45 -15.00 1.93
N TYR A 45 4.77 -14.87 1.75
CA TYR A 45 5.48 -15.43 0.62
C TYR A 45 5.52 -16.97 0.62
N HIS A 46 5.75 -17.61 1.77
CA HIS A 46 5.91 -19.06 1.84
C HIS A 46 4.60 -19.81 2.10
N GLN A 47 3.78 -19.30 3.02
CA GLN A 47 2.60 -19.98 3.52
C GLN A 47 1.32 -19.45 2.86
N GLY A 48 1.35 -18.21 2.37
CA GLY A 48 0.12 -17.47 2.08
C GLY A 48 -0.63 -17.15 3.37
N ASP A 49 -1.75 -16.46 3.23
CA ASP A 49 -2.68 -16.24 4.33
C ASP A 49 -4.06 -16.76 3.88
N MET A 50 -4.82 -17.32 4.81
CA MET A 50 -6.22 -17.69 4.61
C MET A 50 -7.10 -16.50 4.20
N PHE A 51 -6.64 -15.26 4.44
CA PHE A 51 -7.32 -14.02 4.05
C PHE A 51 -6.72 -13.32 2.82
N MET A 52 -5.69 -13.88 2.16
CA MET A 52 -5.09 -13.26 0.98
C MET A 52 -5.64 -13.83 -0.32
N ASP A 53 -6.50 -13.04 -0.94
CA ASP A 53 -6.91 -13.30 -2.31
C ASP A 53 -5.81 -12.97 -3.31
N LYS A 54 -5.91 -13.60 -4.48
CA LYS A 54 -5.09 -13.23 -5.63
C LYS A 54 -5.28 -11.75 -5.94
N ASP A 55 -4.18 -11.09 -6.27
CA ASP A 55 -4.10 -9.65 -6.55
C ASP A 55 -4.11 -8.72 -5.34
N PHE A 56 -4.13 -9.26 -4.11
CA PHE A 56 -3.93 -8.46 -2.90
C PHE A 56 -2.59 -7.71 -2.93
N VAL A 57 -2.60 -6.40 -2.63
CA VAL A 57 -1.41 -5.54 -2.59
C VAL A 57 -0.72 -5.70 -1.24
N ILE A 58 0.57 -6.03 -1.25
CA ILE A 58 1.36 -6.28 -0.04
C ILE A 58 2.29 -5.10 0.30
N GLY A 59 2.88 -5.16 1.49
CA GLY A 59 3.83 -4.17 2.02
C GLY A 59 3.18 -3.28 3.08
N HIS A 60 3.79 -3.23 4.26
CA HIS A 60 3.25 -2.52 5.43
C HIS A 60 4.28 -1.63 6.13
N GLU A 61 5.44 -1.42 5.52
CA GLU A 61 6.50 -0.54 6.02
C GLU A 61 6.76 0.64 5.06
N PRO A 62 5.75 1.48 4.73
CA PRO A 62 5.94 2.60 3.81
C PRO A 62 6.53 3.85 4.48
N MET A 63 7.28 4.62 3.70
CA MET A 63 7.56 6.03 3.93
C MET A 63 7.21 6.83 2.67
N GLY A 64 6.73 8.05 2.85
CA GLY A 64 6.32 8.86 1.71
C GLY A 64 5.89 10.27 2.04
N ILE A 65 5.38 10.93 1.01
CA ILE A 65 4.97 12.34 1.04
C ILE A 65 3.44 12.39 0.96
N VAL A 66 2.82 13.21 1.80
CA VAL A 66 1.36 13.43 1.76
C VAL A 66 0.98 14.13 0.46
N GLU A 67 0.22 13.45 -0.40
CA GLU A 67 -0.18 13.92 -1.73
C GLU A 67 -1.62 14.49 -1.74
N GLU A 68 -2.51 13.92 -0.92
CA GLU A 68 -3.89 14.36 -0.75
C GLU A 68 -4.39 13.99 0.67
N VAL A 69 -5.32 14.78 1.22
CA VAL A 69 -5.98 14.49 2.50
C VAL A 69 -7.48 14.78 2.39
N GLY A 70 -8.29 13.99 3.10
CA GLY A 70 -9.71 14.22 3.22
C GLY A 70 -10.03 15.50 4.02
N LYS A 71 -11.25 16.03 3.83
CA LYS A 71 -11.70 17.31 4.40
C LYS A 71 -11.64 17.39 5.93
N ASP A 72 -11.71 16.24 6.62
CA ASP A 72 -11.74 16.16 8.08
C ASP A 72 -10.36 15.93 8.70
N VAL A 73 -9.31 15.77 7.88
CA VAL A 73 -7.92 15.73 8.34
C VAL A 73 -7.44 17.15 8.71
N LYS A 74 -7.12 17.36 9.99
CA LYS A 74 -6.74 18.71 10.50
C LYS A 74 -5.25 18.89 10.79
N LYS A 75 -4.50 17.80 10.99
CA LYS A 75 -3.10 17.82 11.45
C LYS A 75 -2.08 17.49 10.35
N LEU A 76 -2.52 16.94 9.22
CA LEU A 76 -1.69 16.65 8.06
C LEU A 76 -2.04 17.62 6.94
N LYS A 77 -1.05 17.97 6.12
CA LYS A 77 -1.24 18.81 4.93
C LYS A 77 -0.52 18.18 3.76
N LYS A 78 -1.06 18.39 2.55
CA LYS A 78 -0.35 18.11 1.31
C LYS A 78 0.98 18.87 1.31
N VAL A 79 2.07 18.17 1.01
CA VAL A 79 3.37 18.81 0.82
C VAL A 79 3.42 19.34 -0.61
N ILE A 80 3.61 20.66 -0.75
CA ILE A 80 3.89 21.29 -2.04
C ILE A 80 5.40 21.27 -2.17
N VAL A 81 5.92 20.41 -3.06
CA VAL A 81 7.34 20.31 -3.39
C VAL A 81 7.62 21.16 -4.63
#